data_AF-A0A1M3BPK2-F1
#
_entry.id   AF-A0A1M3BPK2-F1
#
_cell.length_a   1.000
_cell.length_b   1.000
_cell.length_c   1.000
_cell.angle_alpha   90.00
_cell.angle_beta   90.00
_cell.angle_gamma   90.00
#
_symmetry.space_group_name_H-M   'P 1'
#
loop_
_entity.id
_entity.type
_entity.pdbx_description
1 polymer ?
#
loop_
_entity_poly.entity_id
_entity_poly.type
_entity_poly.pdbx_seq_one_letter_code
_entity_poly.pdbx_strand_id
1 'polypeptide(L)'
;MAQGSKEHRMVFDIRGRRRHVVKVVYAILAILMAASLFLVTGVLNPNTLFGGNSSGESAASRLEKQAEQIEARLAKSPEDENLLLNLTRTRINVANTMITEGASGQSGAEEVKHQLALASEDWSNYLKAAAEPSPGLAIQVSPALFQLAELSTSGEEALENVVAATEAQEIVAKARPSLNSLSTLGIYQAFAQEYKAASKSIEEATKFASTKFERESLENKFEEIEKQAKEFGKGLKAEEAAASQSSQGKEKLENPLQPLGGNSLGSE
;
A
#
# COMPACT_ATOMS: atom_id res chain seq x y z
N MET A 1 -25.77 50.08 -18.39
CA MET A 1 -26.42 49.23 -17.37
C MET A 1 -26.22 47.77 -17.77
N ALA A 2 -25.60 47.01 -16.86
CA ALA A 2 -25.51 45.54 -16.73
C ALA A 2 -25.25 44.65 -17.99
N GLN A 3 -23.99 44.31 -18.23
CA GLN A 3 -23.62 43.03 -18.85
C GLN A 3 -23.44 42.00 -17.73
N GLY A 4 -24.26 40.95 -17.76
CA GLY A 4 -24.29 39.88 -16.77
C GLY A 4 -23.08 38.95 -16.85
N SER A 5 -22.44 38.82 -15.70
CA SER A 5 -21.63 37.71 -15.16
C SER A 5 -21.19 36.59 -16.13
N LYS A 6 -19.87 36.50 -16.33
CA LYS A 6 -19.19 35.28 -16.77
C LYS A 6 -19.28 34.26 -15.64
N GLU A 7 -20.21 33.32 -15.76
CA GLU A 7 -20.25 32.18 -14.84
C GLU A 7 -19.06 31.25 -15.07
N HIS A 8 -18.41 30.92 -13.94
CA HIS A 8 -17.23 30.11 -13.83
C HIS A 8 -17.50 28.69 -14.35
N ARG A 9 -16.84 28.34 -15.46
CA ARG A 9 -16.61 26.93 -15.83
C ARG A 9 -15.81 26.30 -14.68
N MET A 10 -16.47 25.53 -13.82
CA MET A 10 -15.76 24.73 -12.84
C MET A 10 -14.88 23.73 -13.60
N VAL A 11 -13.57 23.84 -13.42
CA VAL A 11 -12.51 23.05 -14.09
C VAL A 11 -12.40 21.63 -13.52
N PHE A 12 -13.43 21.16 -12.79
CA PHE A 12 -13.50 19.80 -12.28
C PHE A 12 -14.80 19.15 -12.73
N ASP A 13 -14.86 18.81 -14.02
CA ASP A 13 -15.85 17.86 -14.51
C ASP A 13 -15.48 16.45 -14.04
N ILE A 14 -15.98 16.08 -12.85
CA ILE A 14 -15.78 14.74 -12.24
C ILE A 14 -16.93 13.81 -12.63
N ARG A 15 -17.21 13.71 -13.94
CA ARG A 15 -18.14 12.74 -14.52
C ARG A 15 -17.39 11.48 -14.98
N GLY A 16 -17.27 10.48 -14.11
CA GLY A 16 -16.83 9.12 -14.49
C GLY A 16 -16.11 8.30 -13.41
N ARG A 17 -15.75 7.06 -13.79
CA ARG A 17 -15.10 5.91 -13.09
C ARG A 17 -14.08 6.23 -11.98
N ARG A 18 -13.53 7.44 -11.95
CA ARG A 18 -12.49 7.93 -11.03
C ARG A 18 -12.99 8.34 -9.64
N ARG A 19 -14.31 8.40 -9.40
CA ARG A 19 -14.85 8.74 -8.06
C ARG A 19 -14.51 7.74 -6.95
N HIS A 20 -14.27 6.47 -7.28
CA HIS A 20 -14.05 5.43 -6.28
C HIS A 20 -12.59 5.38 -5.84
N VAL A 21 -11.64 5.43 -6.79
CA VAL A 21 -10.19 5.50 -6.52
C VAL A 21 -9.86 6.71 -5.63
N VAL A 22 -10.40 7.88 -5.96
CA VAL A 22 -10.18 9.10 -5.17
C VAL A 22 -10.72 8.97 -3.75
N LYS A 23 -11.86 8.30 -3.54
CA LYS A 23 -12.42 8.07 -2.20
C LYS A 23 -11.57 7.12 -1.35
N VAL A 24 -10.98 6.09 -1.97
CA VAL A 24 -10.10 5.14 -1.29
C VAL A 24 -8.81 5.84 -0.84
N VAL A 25 -8.20 6.65 -1.72
CA VAL A 25 -7.01 7.44 -1.39
C VAL A 25 -7.28 8.41 -0.23
N TYR A 26 -8.42 9.12 -0.23
CA TYR A 26 -8.78 10.01 0.87
C TYR A 26 -9.12 9.30 2.19
N ALA A 27 -9.70 8.09 2.13
CA ALA A 27 -9.96 7.30 3.32
C ALA A 27 -8.65 6.87 4.00
N ILE A 28 -7.67 6.43 3.21
CA ILE A 28 -6.33 6.05 3.68
C ILE A 28 -5.57 7.27 4.22
N LEU A 29 -5.61 8.42 3.51
CA LEU A 29 -5.03 9.69 3.98
C LEU A 29 -5.61 10.15 5.33
N ALA A 30 -6.92 9.95 5.56
CA ALA A 30 -7.56 10.27 6.82
C ALA A 30 -7.04 9.39 7.97
N ILE A 31 -6.69 8.13 7.70
CA ILE A 31 -6.07 7.22 8.67
C ILE A 31 -4.67 7.72 9.04
N LEU A 32 -3.87 8.22 8.09
CA LEU A 32 -2.56 8.81 8.39
C LEU A 32 -2.66 10.04 9.28
N MET A 33 -3.66 10.90 9.04
CA MET A 33 -3.94 12.05 9.92
C MET A 33 -4.38 11.60 11.33
N ALA A 34 -5.10 10.49 11.46
CA ALA A 34 -5.50 9.93 12.75
C ALA A 34 -4.36 9.15 13.46
N ALA A 35 -3.51 8.45 12.71
CA ALA A 35 -2.38 7.67 13.21
C ALA A 35 -1.19 8.56 13.60
N SER A 36 -1.01 9.70 12.94
CA SER A 36 0.05 10.67 13.27
C SER A 36 -0.11 11.27 14.68
N LEU A 37 -1.31 11.28 15.26
CA LEU A 37 -1.52 11.74 16.65
C LEU A 37 -0.94 10.79 17.71
N PHE A 38 -0.71 9.52 17.39
CA PHE A 38 -0.18 8.51 18.33
C PHE A 38 1.30 8.18 18.12
N LEU A 39 1.92 8.64 17.03
CA LEU A 39 3.33 8.39 16.71
C LEU A 39 4.29 9.46 17.29
N VAL A 40 3.78 10.49 17.97
CA VAL A 40 4.59 11.56 18.59
C VAL A 40 5.01 11.18 20.01
N THR A 41 5.80 10.10 20.14
CA THR A 41 6.73 9.90 21.27
C THR A 41 8.02 9.23 20.77
N GLY A 42 8.58 9.77 19.69
CA GLY A 42 9.89 9.38 19.18
C GLY A 42 10.88 10.53 19.32
N VAL A 43 11.97 10.30 20.03
CA VAL A 43 13.06 11.24 20.33
C VAL A 43 13.49 11.99 19.08
N LEU A 44 13.26 13.31 19.07
CA LEU A 44 13.84 14.23 18.09
C LEU A 44 15.36 14.21 18.25
N ASN A 45 16.07 13.61 17.30
CA ASN A 45 17.53 13.73 17.22
C ASN A 45 17.88 15.21 16.95
N PRO A 46 18.68 15.88 17.80
CA PRO A 46 19.06 17.28 17.62
C PRO A 46 20.00 17.54 16.42
N ASN A 47 20.34 16.53 15.62
CA ASN A 47 21.23 16.66 14.46
C ASN A 47 20.56 17.15 13.18
N THR A 48 19.24 17.36 13.15
CA THR A 48 18.54 17.90 11.97
C THR A 48 18.47 19.43 11.94
N LEU A 49 19.04 20.11 12.95
CA LEU A 49 19.04 21.57 13.09
C LEU A 49 20.28 22.28 12.54
N PHE A 50 21.25 21.56 11.95
CA PHE A 50 22.40 22.17 11.28
C PHE A 50 22.21 22.17 9.77
N GLY A 51 21.58 23.24 9.28
CA GLY A 51 21.56 23.60 7.86
C GLY A 51 22.98 23.84 7.35
N GLY A 52 23.43 22.97 6.45
CA GLY A 52 24.65 23.13 5.66
C GLY A 52 24.28 23.20 4.19
N ASN A 53 24.18 24.43 3.66
CA ASN A 53 24.01 24.71 2.25
C ASN A 53 25.32 24.35 1.52
N SER A 54 25.48 23.08 1.13
CA SER A 54 26.55 22.63 0.24
C SER A 54 25.91 21.88 -0.92
N SER A 55 26.27 22.26 -2.13
CA SER A 55 25.98 21.57 -3.39
C SER A 55 26.63 20.18 -3.38
N GLY A 56 26.01 19.26 -2.64
CA GLY A 56 26.41 17.89 -2.42
C GLY A 56 25.24 16.95 -2.69
N GLU A 57 25.55 15.74 -3.12
CA GLU A 57 24.63 14.65 -3.41
C GLU A 57 23.58 14.46 -2.30
N SER A 58 22.32 14.19 -2.66
CA SER A 58 21.24 13.96 -1.68
C SER A 58 21.49 12.70 -0.85
N ALA A 59 20.83 12.58 0.31
CA ALA A 59 20.96 11.37 1.12
C ALA A 59 20.34 10.16 0.41
N ALA A 60 19.24 10.36 -0.32
CA ALA A 60 18.61 9.32 -1.14
C ALA A 60 19.58 8.80 -2.21
N SER A 61 20.26 9.68 -2.96
CA SER A 61 21.17 9.27 -4.04
C SER A 61 22.36 8.46 -3.54
N ARG A 62 22.90 8.77 -2.36
CA ARG A 62 23.96 7.95 -1.74
C ARG A 62 23.50 6.55 -1.40
N LEU A 63 22.26 6.41 -0.90
CA LEU A 63 21.67 5.12 -0.57
C LEU A 63 21.30 4.32 -1.83
N GLU A 64 20.86 4.98 -2.90
CA GLU A 64 20.63 4.34 -4.20
C GLU A 64 21.92 3.72 -4.75
N LYS A 65 23.03 4.47 -4.76
CA LYS A 65 24.34 3.93 -5.15
C LYS A 65 24.78 2.76 -4.28
N GLN A 66 24.42 2.77 -2.98
CA GLN A 66 24.69 1.64 -2.11
C GLN A 66 23.84 0.42 -2.49
N ALA A 67 22.57 0.60 -2.83
CA ALA A 67 21.70 -0.47 -3.33
C ALA A 67 22.28 -1.08 -4.62
N GLU A 68 22.65 -0.25 -5.60
CA GLU A 68 23.26 -0.70 -6.87
C GLU A 68 24.54 -1.51 -6.65
N GLN A 69 25.38 -1.12 -5.68
CA GLN A 69 26.59 -1.88 -5.34
C GLN A 69 26.26 -3.24 -4.71
N ILE A 70 25.20 -3.34 -3.93
CA ILE A 70 24.75 -4.62 -3.36
C ILE A 70 24.17 -5.50 -4.46
N GLU A 71 23.37 -4.94 -5.37
CA GLU A 71 22.85 -5.66 -6.55
C GLU A 71 23.96 -6.22 -7.44
N ALA A 72 25.00 -5.43 -7.70
CA ALA A 72 26.15 -5.89 -8.47
C ALA A 72 26.89 -7.08 -7.81
N ARG A 73 26.81 -7.20 -6.48
CA ARG A 73 27.32 -8.38 -5.75
C ARG A 73 26.35 -9.54 -5.80
N LEU A 74 25.05 -9.30 -5.69
CA LEU A 74 24.00 -10.31 -5.84
C LEU A 74 24.01 -10.95 -7.24
N ALA A 75 24.40 -10.20 -8.28
CA ALA A 75 24.59 -10.77 -9.62
C ALA A 75 25.58 -11.95 -9.66
N LYS A 76 26.49 -12.04 -8.69
CA LYS A 76 27.45 -13.15 -8.56
C LYS A 76 27.00 -14.21 -7.53
N SER A 77 26.20 -13.80 -6.57
CA SER A 77 25.70 -14.63 -5.47
C SER A 77 24.22 -14.32 -5.22
N PRO A 78 23.30 -14.77 -6.10
CA PRO A 78 21.91 -14.31 -6.10
C PRO A 78 21.10 -14.73 -4.87
N GLU A 79 21.55 -15.77 -4.17
CA GLU A 79 20.89 -16.31 -2.97
C GLU A 79 21.63 -15.94 -1.67
N ASP A 80 22.55 -14.97 -1.71
CA ASP A 80 23.23 -14.51 -0.50
C ASP A 80 22.24 -13.75 0.40
N GLU A 81 21.79 -14.44 1.45
CA GLU A 81 20.81 -13.95 2.43
C GLU A 81 21.19 -12.56 2.99
N ASN A 82 22.47 -12.35 3.32
CA ASN A 82 22.91 -11.10 3.93
C ASN A 82 22.87 -9.95 2.91
N LEU A 83 23.22 -10.22 1.66
CA LEU A 83 23.12 -9.21 0.60
C LEU A 83 21.66 -8.86 0.29
N LEU A 84 20.76 -9.85 0.18
CA LEU A 84 19.33 -9.63 -0.04
C LEU A 84 18.67 -8.84 1.10
N LEU A 85 19.00 -9.20 2.36
CA LEU A 85 18.55 -8.47 3.55
C LEU A 85 19.01 -7.01 3.53
N ASN A 86 20.29 -6.77 3.23
CA ASN A 86 20.84 -5.42 3.19
C ASN A 86 20.29 -4.61 2.02
N LEU A 87 20.06 -5.23 0.86
CA LEU A 87 19.45 -4.57 -0.28
C LEU A 87 18.02 -4.11 0.04
N THR A 88 17.18 -5.03 0.52
CA THR A 88 15.80 -4.75 0.96
C THR A 88 15.75 -3.56 1.92
N ARG A 89 16.58 -3.60 2.98
CA ARG A 89 16.68 -2.52 3.96
C ARG A 89 17.11 -1.19 3.33
N THR A 90 18.09 -1.24 2.44
CA THR A 90 18.64 -0.03 1.80
C THR A 90 17.57 0.64 0.96
N ARG A 91 16.80 -0.09 0.15
CA ARG A 91 15.72 0.46 -0.67
C ARG A 91 14.59 1.08 0.14
N ILE A 92 14.19 0.45 1.24
CA ILE A 92 13.22 1.05 2.18
C ILE A 92 13.77 2.37 2.74
N ASN A 93 15.05 2.43 3.07
CA ASN A 93 15.69 3.67 3.53
C ASN A 93 15.77 4.74 2.42
N VAL A 94 15.98 4.37 1.15
CA VAL A 94 15.88 5.31 0.02
C VAL A 94 14.49 5.93 0.00
N ALA A 95 13.44 5.10 -0.04
CA ALA A 95 12.05 5.56 -0.08
C ALA A 95 11.70 6.49 1.09
N ASN A 96 12.08 6.10 2.32
CA ASN A 96 11.86 6.93 3.52
C ASN A 96 12.60 8.27 3.45
N THR A 97 13.80 8.28 2.87
CA THR A 97 14.59 9.50 2.70
C THR A 97 13.93 10.43 1.68
N MET A 98 13.47 9.90 0.54
CA MET A 98 12.73 10.67 -0.47
C MET A 98 11.46 11.31 0.13
N ILE A 99 10.69 10.54 0.90
CA ILE A 99 9.50 11.05 1.61
C ILE A 99 9.88 12.21 2.54
N THR A 100 10.96 12.06 3.31
CA THR A 100 11.45 13.09 4.24
C THR A 100 11.98 14.33 3.54
N GLU A 101 12.66 14.15 2.40
CA GLU A 101 13.18 15.23 1.54
C GLU A 101 12.05 15.96 0.77
N GLY A 102 10.79 15.53 0.93
CA GLY A 102 9.63 16.25 0.43
C GLY A 102 9.24 15.87 -0.99
N ALA A 103 9.46 14.62 -1.39
CA ALA A 103 8.96 14.00 -2.62
C ALA A 103 7.41 13.93 -2.65
N SER A 104 6.77 15.09 -2.58
CA SER A 104 5.33 15.32 -2.40
C SER A 104 4.60 15.69 -3.69
N GLY A 105 5.35 15.93 -4.77
CA GLY A 105 4.81 16.05 -6.12
C GLY A 105 4.56 14.68 -6.75
N GLN A 106 3.77 14.65 -7.82
CA GLN A 106 3.41 13.41 -8.53
C GLN A 106 4.64 12.59 -8.97
N SER A 107 5.73 13.25 -9.42
CA SER A 107 6.98 12.57 -9.77
C SER A 107 7.67 11.92 -8.56
N GLY A 108 7.63 12.58 -7.40
CA GLY A 108 8.21 12.06 -6.18
C GLY A 108 7.46 10.83 -5.64
N ALA A 109 6.13 10.82 -5.77
CA ALA A 109 5.33 9.66 -5.39
C ALA A 109 5.63 8.42 -6.26
N GLU A 110 5.87 8.60 -7.56
CA GLU A 110 6.26 7.50 -8.46
C GLU A 110 7.67 6.96 -8.15
N GLU A 111 8.62 7.83 -7.80
CA GLU A 111 9.98 7.41 -7.39
C GLU A 111 9.94 6.63 -6.07
N VAL A 112 9.16 7.11 -5.09
CA VAL A 112 8.93 6.38 -3.83
C VAL A 112 8.28 5.03 -4.10
N LYS A 113 7.23 5.00 -4.94
CA LYS A 113 6.56 3.76 -5.35
C LYS A 113 7.56 2.78 -5.97
N HIS A 114 8.41 3.26 -6.88
CA HIS A 114 9.41 2.44 -7.55
C HIS A 114 10.40 1.81 -6.56
N GLN A 115 10.96 2.59 -5.63
CA GLN A 115 11.89 2.07 -4.63
C GLN A 115 11.24 1.06 -3.68
N LEU A 116 9.98 1.29 -3.29
CA LEU A 116 9.22 0.34 -2.47
C LEU A 116 8.88 -0.95 -3.24
N ALA A 117 8.57 -0.86 -4.54
CA ALA A 117 8.32 -2.03 -5.38
C ALA A 117 9.58 -2.91 -5.52
N LEU A 118 10.74 -2.29 -5.73
CA LEU A 118 12.02 -3.01 -5.73
C LEU A 118 12.31 -3.63 -4.36
N ALA A 119 12.02 -2.93 -3.26
CA ALA A 119 12.15 -3.51 -1.92
C ALA A 119 11.22 -4.72 -1.70
N SER A 120 10.02 -4.72 -2.29
CA SER A 120 9.09 -5.85 -2.26
C SER A 120 9.64 -7.08 -2.98
N GLU A 121 10.26 -6.87 -4.15
CA GLU A 121 10.94 -7.93 -4.90
C GLU A 121 12.12 -8.50 -4.12
N ASP A 122 12.98 -7.62 -3.58
CA ASP A 122 14.15 -8.02 -2.79
C ASP A 122 13.76 -8.77 -1.51
N TRP A 123 12.68 -8.33 -0.84
CA TRP A 123 12.10 -9.03 0.29
C TRP A 123 11.62 -10.44 -0.09
N SER A 124 10.94 -10.57 -1.22
CA SER A 124 10.47 -11.86 -1.74
C SER A 124 11.64 -12.80 -2.05
N ASN A 125 12.74 -12.27 -2.60
CA ASN A 125 13.96 -13.04 -2.83
C ASN A 125 14.67 -13.40 -1.53
N TYR A 126 14.74 -12.49 -0.57
CA TYR A 126 15.24 -12.75 0.78
C TYR A 126 14.46 -13.89 1.46
N LEU A 127 13.13 -13.87 1.41
CA LEU A 127 12.30 -14.93 2.01
C LEU A 127 12.54 -16.31 1.40
N LYS A 128 12.93 -16.39 0.12
CA LYS A 128 13.30 -17.66 -0.52
C LYS A 128 14.67 -18.18 -0.07
N ALA A 129 15.61 -17.27 0.18
CA ALA A 129 16.98 -17.60 0.58
C ALA A 129 17.12 -17.84 2.10
N ALA A 130 16.32 -17.15 2.91
CA ALA A 130 16.42 -17.17 4.36
C ALA A 130 15.79 -18.44 4.95
N ALA A 131 16.57 -19.18 5.75
CA ALA A 131 16.04 -20.31 6.51
C ALA A 131 15.10 -19.84 7.65
N GLU A 132 15.42 -18.70 8.27
CA GLU A 132 14.61 -18.05 9.30
C GLU A 132 14.52 -16.55 9.00
N PRO A 133 13.37 -16.05 8.51
CA PRO A 133 13.21 -14.63 8.20
C PRO A 133 13.42 -13.72 9.40
N SER A 134 14.23 -12.69 9.24
CA SER A 134 14.56 -11.73 10.30
C SER A 134 13.35 -10.91 10.74
N PRO A 135 12.90 -11.01 12.01
CA PRO A 135 11.83 -10.14 12.51
C PRO A 135 12.23 -8.66 12.53
N GLY A 136 13.53 -8.38 12.65
CA GLY A 136 14.05 -7.02 12.62
C GLY A 136 13.91 -6.36 11.25
N LEU A 137 14.11 -7.12 10.16
CA LEU A 137 13.84 -6.63 8.82
C LEU A 137 12.32 -6.56 8.56
N ALA A 138 11.55 -7.56 9.00
CA ALA A 138 10.11 -7.61 8.81
C ALA A 138 9.38 -6.39 9.44
N ILE A 139 9.86 -5.86 10.58
CA ILE A 139 9.38 -4.61 11.19
C ILE A 139 9.47 -3.41 10.23
N GLN A 140 10.47 -3.39 9.35
CA GLN A 140 10.67 -2.32 8.36
C GLN A 140 9.87 -2.57 7.09
N VAL A 141 9.83 -3.83 6.63
CA VAL A 141 9.17 -4.25 5.40
C VAL A 141 7.65 -4.13 5.50
N SER A 142 7.07 -4.59 6.60
CA SER A 142 5.62 -4.60 6.85
C SER A 142 4.94 -3.23 6.53
N PRO A 143 5.34 -2.11 7.18
CA PRO A 143 4.75 -0.81 6.87
C PRO A 143 5.14 -0.28 5.48
N ALA A 144 6.30 -0.65 4.95
CA ALA A 144 6.76 -0.23 3.62
C ALA A 144 5.89 -0.85 2.50
N LEU A 145 5.53 -2.12 2.64
CA LEU A 145 4.62 -2.82 1.72
C LEU A 145 3.18 -2.31 1.86
N PHE A 146 2.75 -1.98 3.07
CA PHE A 146 1.44 -1.36 3.25
C PHE A 146 1.40 0.02 2.58
N GLN A 147 2.46 0.82 2.70
CA GLN A 147 2.59 2.09 1.98
C GLN A 147 2.62 1.91 0.45
N LEU A 148 3.29 0.86 -0.05
CA LEU A 148 3.26 0.51 -1.47
C LEU A 148 1.84 0.19 -1.96
N ALA A 149 1.01 -0.44 -1.13
CA ALA A 149 -0.40 -0.65 -1.43
C ALA A 149 -1.17 0.68 -1.59
N GLU A 150 -0.84 1.71 -0.79
CA GLU A 150 -1.46 3.04 -0.92
C GLU A 150 -1.07 3.76 -2.22
N LEU A 151 0.13 3.48 -2.73
CA LEU A 151 0.66 4.01 -4.00
C LEU A 151 0.28 3.14 -5.21
N SER A 152 -0.46 2.05 -5.00
CA SER A 152 -0.87 1.14 -6.07
C SER A 152 -1.88 1.80 -7.01
N THR A 153 -1.84 1.38 -8.27
CA THR A 153 -2.64 1.97 -9.36
C THR A 153 -3.90 1.19 -9.68
N SER A 154 -3.99 -0.05 -9.21
CA SER A 154 -5.19 -0.91 -9.28
C SER A 154 -5.52 -1.49 -7.92
N GLY A 155 -6.77 -1.93 -7.76
CA GLY A 155 -7.18 -2.66 -6.57
C GLY A 155 -6.44 -3.98 -6.36
N GLU A 156 -6.13 -4.70 -7.44
CA GLU A 156 -5.40 -5.97 -7.40
C GLU A 156 -3.96 -5.78 -6.89
N GLU A 157 -3.24 -4.78 -7.44
CA GLU A 157 -1.89 -4.41 -7.00
C GLU A 157 -1.91 -3.98 -5.52
N ALA A 158 -2.93 -3.20 -5.11
CA ALA A 158 -3.09 -2.82 -3.71
C ALA A 158 -3.31 -4.04 -2.80
N LEU A 159 -4.17 -4.98 -3.20
CA LEU A 159 -4.45 -6.18 -2.41
C LEU A 159 -3.20 -7.06 -2.27
N GLU A 160 -2.45 -7.29 -3.35
CA GLU A 160 -1.20 -8.07 -3.34
C GLU A 160 -0.19 -7.49 -2.34
N ASN A 161 0.00 -6.17 -2.38
CA ASN A 161 0.91 -5.48 -1.47
C ASN A 161 0.42 -5.52 -0.01
N VAL A 162 -0.90 -5.44 0.25
CA VAL A 162 -1.46 -5.61 1.59
C VAL A 162 -1.27 -7.04 2.11
N VAL A 163 -1.43 -8.06 1.27
CA VAL A 163 -1.18 -9.46 1.64
C VAL A 163 0.30 -9.63 2.02
N ALA A 164 1.23 -9.14 1.20
CA ALA A 164 2.65 -9.20 1.50
C ALA A 164 3.02 -8.43 2.78
N ALA A 165 2.41 -7.26 3.02
CA ALA A 165 2.56 -6.52 4.27
C ALA A 165 2.06 -7.32 5.48
N THR A 166 0.93 -8.02 5.32
CA THR A 166 0.33 -8.88 6.35
C THR A 166 1.27 -10.02 6.72
N GLU A 167 1.83 -10.73 5.73
CA GLU A 167 2.78 -11.82 5.95
C GLU A 167 4.05 -11.34 6.66
N ALA A 168 4.59 -10.18 6.28
CA ALA A 168 5.71 -9.56 6.99
C ALA A 168 5.33 -9.22 8.44
N GLN A 169 4.14 -8.66 8.66
CA GLN A 169 3.65 -8.33 10.00
C GLN A 169 3.43 -9.57 10.87
N GLU A 170 3.06 -10.71 10.29
CA GLU A 170 2.96 -11.97 11.01
C GLU A 170 4.30 -12.41 11.59
N ILE A 171 5.41 -12.27 10.85
CA ILE A 171 6.77 -12.57 11.34
C ILE A 171 7.06 -11.73 12.59
N VAL A 172 6.72 -10.44 12.54
CA VAL A 172 6.88 -9.51 13.67
C VAL A 172 6.05 -9.94 14.87
N ALA A 173 4.75 -10.18 14.67
CA ALA A 173 3.83 -10.54 15.73
C ALA A 173 4.17 -11.89 16.38
N LYS A 174 4.60 -12.89 15.60
CA LYS A 174 5.06 -14.20 16.10
C LYS A 174 6.32 -14.07 16.95
N ALA A 175 7.30 -13.28 16.51
CA ALA A 175 8.57 -13.11 17.22
C ALA A 175 8.43 -12.24 18.48
N ARG A 176 7.60 -11.19 18.43
CA ARG A 176 7.42 -10.22 19.51
C ARG A 176 5.94 -9.83 19.65
N PRO A 177 5.11 -10.70 20.26
CA PRO A 177 3.71 -10.40 20.53
C PRO A 177 3.60 -9.18 21.45
N SER A 178 2.79 -8.21 21.05
CA SER A 178 2.51 -7.00 21.81
C SER A 178 1.18 -6.40 21.35
N LEU A 179 0.64 -5.47 22.13
CA LEU A 179 -0.55 -4.72 21.74
C LEU A 179 -0.38 -4.11 20.34
N ASN A 180 0.78 -3.51 20.04
CA ASN A 180 1.04 -2.85 18.76
C ASN A 180 1.22 -3.84 17.61
N SER A 181 2.04 -4.88 17.79
CA SER A 181 2.33 -5.84 16.70
C SER A 181 1.10 -6.66 16.31
N LEU A 182 0.27 -7.07 17.28
CA LEU A 182 -0.96 -7.83 17.02
C LEU A 182 -2.09 -6.94 16.50
N SER A 183 -2.25 -5.71 17.00
CA SER A 183 -3.27 -4.81 16.47
C SER A 183 -2.97 -4.38 15.04
N THR A 184 -1.69 -4.09 14.73
CA THR A 184 -1.26 -3.82 13.35
C THR A 184 -1.51 -5.03 12.44
N LEU A 185 -1.21 -6.25 12.91
CA LEU A 185 -1.52 -7.48 12.16
C LEU A 185 -3.01 -7.59 11.85
N GLY A 186 -3.87 -7.36 12.86
CA GLY A 186 -5.31 -7.41 12.66
C GLY A 186 -5.82 -6.38 11.65
N ILE A 187 -5.26 -5.17 11.66
CA ILE A 187 -5.59 -4.13 10.68
C ILE A 187 -5.21 -4.59 9.27
N TYR A 188 -4.00 -5.10 9.08
CA TYR A 188 -3.53 -5.52 7.75
C TYR A 188 -4.33 -6.73 7.24
N GLN A 189 -4.59 -7.72 8.10
CA GLN A 189 -5.48 -8.84 7.79
C GLN A 189 -6.88 -8.40 7.35
N ALA A 190 -7.45 -7.37 7.98
CA ALA A 190 -8.75 -6.86 7.56
C ALA A 190 -8.70 -6.33 6.11
N PHE A 191 -7.68 -5.54 5.76
CA PHE A 191 -7.49 -5.04 4.39
C PHE A 191 -7.12 -6.16 3.40
N ALA A 192 -6.41 -7.19 3.85
CA ALA A 192 -6.14 -8.43 3.11
C ALA A 192 -7.41 -9.29 2.90
N GLN A 193 -8.58 -8.83 3.39
CA GLN A 193 -9.87 -9.52 3.32
C GLN A 193 -9.97 -10.77 4.22
N GLU A 194 -9.09 -10.90 5.21
CA GLU A 194 -9.01 -12.00 6.17
C GLU A 194 -9.72 -11.68 7.49
N TYR A 195 -10.98 -11.23 7.44
CA TYR A 195 -11.69 -10.66 8.61
C TYR A 195 -11.70 -11.55 9.85
N LYS A 196 -11.80 -12.88 9.71
CA LYS A 196 -11.79 -13.80 10.85
C LYS A 196 -10.42 -13.85 11.53
N ALA A 197 -9.34 -13.82 10.75
CA ALA A 197 -7.99 -13.76 11.29
C ALA A 197 -7.77 -12.40 11.97
N ALA A 198 -8.21 -11.32 11.31
CA ALA A 198 -8.14 -9.97 11.83
C ALA A 198 -8.78 -9.82 13.21
N SER A 199 -10.04 -10.27 13.38
CA SER A 199 -10.72 -10.24 14.67
C SER A 199 -9.98 -11.04 15.74
N LYS A 200 -9.39 -12.19 15.38
CA LYS A 200 -8.62 -13.01 16.31
C LYS A 200 -7.33 -12.30 16.75
N SER A 201 -6.60 -11.68 15.83
CA SER A 201 -5.39 -10.91 16.17
C SER A 201 -5.71 -9.71 17.05
N ILE A 202 -6.86 -9.05 16.86
CA ILE A 202 -7.31 -7.97 17.73
C ILE A 202 -7.69 -8.49 19.11
N GLU A 203 -8.44 -9.58 19.20
CA GLU A 203 -8.75 -10.24 20.47
C GLU A 203 -7.46 -10.61 21.23
N GLU A 204 -6.46 -11.17 20.54
CA GLU A 204 -5.16 -11.45 21.12
C GLU A 204 -4.43 -10.18 21.56
N ALA A 205 -4.47 -9.10 20.78
CA ALA A 205 -3.89 -7.81 21.13
C ALA A 205 -4.49 -7.24 22.43
N THR A 206 -5.80 -7.39 22.66
CA THR A 206 -6.45 -6.90 23.89
C THR A 206 -5.88 -7.52 25.17
N LYS A 207 -5.29 -8.71 25.10
CA LYS A 207 -4.63 -9.37 26.24
C LYS A 207 -3.37 -8.63 26.71
N PHE A 208 -2.80 -7.79 25.85
CA PHE A 208 -1.62 -6.95 26.13
C PHE A 208 -1.99 -5.51 26.52
N ALA A 209 -3.26 -5.14 26.48
CA ALA A 209 -3.72 -3.83 26.93
C ALA A 209 -3.71 -3.76 28.46
N SER A 210 -3.24 -2.63 28.97
CA SER A 210 -3.07 -2.39 30.41
C SER A 210 -4.39 -2.04 31.11
N THR A 211 -5.38 -1.55 30.36
CA THR A 211 -6.64 -1.08 30.94
C THR A 211 -7.86 -1.55 30.15
N LYS A 212 -9.04 -1.54 30.81
CA LYS A 212 -10.33 -1.77 30.13
C LYS A 212 -10.58 -0.73 29.04
N PHE A 213 -10.29 0.54 29.32
CA PHE A 213 -10.46 1.63 28.38
C PHE A 213 -9.62 1.46 27.11
N GLU A 214 -8.37 1.00 27.25
CA GLU A 214 -7.50 0.72 26.11
C GLU A 214 -8.03 -0.43 25.24
N ARG A 215 -8.57 -1.48 25.85
CA ARG A 215 -9.23 -2.59 25.12
C ARG A 215 -10.44 -2.10 24.35
N GLU A 216 -11.36 -1.40 25.02
CA GLU A 216 -12.55 -0.84 24.39
C GLU A 216 -12.18 0.16 23.27
N SER A 217 -11.12 0.96 23.47
CA SER A 217 -10.62 1.88 22.44
C SER A 217 -10.09 1.13 21.22
N LEU A 218 -9.34 0.04 21.43
CA LEU A 218 -8.83 -0.80 20.35
C LEU A 218 -9.96 -1.48 19.57
N GLU A 219 -10.93 -2.08 20.26
CA GLU A 219 -12.08 -2.73 19.65
C GLU A 219 -12.90 -1.74 18.80
N ASN A 220 -13.24 -0.58 19.36
CA ASN A 220 -13.98 0.47 18.64
C ASN A 220 -13.23 0.97 17.39
N LYS A 221 -11.90 1.15 17.50
CA LYS A 221 -11.06 1.52 16.35
C LYS A 221 -11.08 0.42 15.29
N PHE A 222 -10.99 -0.84 15.70
CA PHE A 222 -10.98 -1.95 14.78
C PHE A 222 -12.32 -2.12 14.05
N GLU A 223 -13.46 -1.91 14.71
CA GLU A 223 -14.77 -1.94 14.02
C GLU A 223 -14.85 -0.93 12.87
N GLU A 224 -14.29 0.26 13.06
CA GLU A 224 -14.25 1.28 12.02
C GLU A 224 -13.31 0.89 10.88
N ILE A 225 -12.14 0.34 11.21
CA ILE A 225 -11.19 -0.20 10.23
C ILE A 225 -11.82 -1.36 9.44
N GLU A 226 -12.54 -2.25 10.09
CA GLU A 226 -13.19 -3.38 9.42
C GLU A 226 -14.25 -2.91 8.42
N LYS A 227 -15.01 -1.85 8.73
CA LYS A 227 -15.93 -1.22 7.77
C LYS A 227 -15.18 -0.67 6.56
N GLN A 228 -14.08 0.03 6.78
CA GLN A 228 -13.27 0.59 5.69
C GLN A 228 -12.65 -0.51 4.82
N ALA A 229 -12.15 -1.57 5.43
CA ALA A 229 -11.61 -2.73 4.74
C ALA A 229 -12.67 -3.51 3.94
N LYS A 230 -13.93 -3.54 4.41
CA LYS A 230 -15.08 -4.06 3.64
C LYS A 230 -15.43 -3.19 2.45
N GLU A 231 -15.38 -1.87 2.59
CA GLU A 231 -15.58 -0.95 1.45
C GLU A 231 -14.46 -1.07 0.42
N PHE A 232 -13.21 -1.23 0.87
CA PHE A 232 -12.08 -1.57 -0.01
C PHE A 232 -12.36 -2.86 -0.79
N GLY A 233 -12.75 -3.94 -0.11
CA GLY A 233 -13.11 -5.22 -0.74
C GLY A 233 -14.26 -5.14 -1.74
N LYS A 234 -15.29 -4.32 -1.46
CA LYS A 234 -16.35 -4.03 -2.43
C LYS A 234 -15.82 -3.29 -3.66
N GLY A 235 -14.88 -2.36 -3.46
CA GLY A 235 -14.17 -1.66 -4.52
C GLY A 235 -13.44 -2.62 -5.46
N LEU A 236 -12.70 -3.58 -4.90
CA LEU A 236 -12.00 -4.62 -5.68
C LEU A 236 -12.95 -5.39 -6.60
N LYS A 237 -14.06 -5.89 -6.05
CA LYS A 237 -15.06 -6.65 -6.81
C LYS A 237 -15.72 -5.81 -7.90
N ALA A 238 -15.97 -4.53 -7.63
CA ALA A 238 -16.53 -3.62 -8.61
C ALA A 238 -15.55 -3.35 -9.77
N GLU A 239 -14.25 -3.23 -9.47
CA GLU A 239 -13.20 -3.08 -10.48
C GLU A 239 -13.09 -4.31 -11.38
N GLU A 240 -13.05 -5.51 -10.79
CA GLU A 240 -13.01 -6.80 -11.50
C GLU A 240 -14.24 -6.99 -12.41
N ALA A 241 -15.45 -6.71 -11.90
CA ALA A 241 -16.68 -6.76 -12.68
C ALA A 241 -16.66 -5.76 -13.86
N ALA A 242 -16.06 -4.59 -13.66
CA ALA A 242 -15.96 -3.58 -14.69
C ALA A 242 -14.88 -3.90 -15.74
N ALA A 243 -13.84 -4.65 -15.38
CA ALA A 243 -12.81 -5.15 -16.30
C ALA A 243 -13.38 -6.27 -17.19
N SER A 244 -14.08 -7.24 -16.59
CA SER A 244 -14.71 -8.37 -17.31
C SER A 244 -15.84 -7.97 -18.27
N GLN A 245 -16.60 -6.92 -17.96
CA GLN A 245 -17.58 -6.36 -18.91
C GLN A 245 -16.93 -5.64 -20.10
N SER A 246 -15.74 -5.08 -19.92
CA SER A 246 -15.01 -4.38 -20.99
C SER A 246 -14.34 -5.33 -21.98
N SER A 247 -13.96 -6.54 -21.56
CA SER A 247 -13.46 -7.59 -22.45
C SER A 247 -14.60 -8.24 -23.26
N GLN A 248 -15.77 -8.49 -22.66
CA GLN A 248 -16.96 -8.98 -23.39
C GLN A 248 -17.51 -7.96 -24.40
N GLY A 249 -17.32 -6.66 -24.16
CA GLY A 249 -17.68 -5.61 -25.12
C GLY A 249 -16.81 -5.59 -26.38
N LYS A 250 -15.55 -6.04 -26.29
CA LYS A 250 -14.66 -6.19 -27.46
C LYS A 250 -15.01 -7.42 -28.29
N GLU A 251 -15.35 -8.55 -27.65
CA GLU A 251 -15.82 -9.75 -28.37
C GLU A 251 -17.14 -9.51 -29.14
N LYS A 252 -18.02 -8.63 -28.65
CA LYS A 252 -19.24 -8.22 -29.37
C LYS A 252 -18.99 -7.28 -30.56
N LEU A 253 -17.82 -6.64 -30.63
CA LEU A 253 -17.42 -5.79 -31.75
C LEU A 253 -16.57 -6.54 -32.79
N GLU A 254 -15.98 -7.68 -32.42
CA GLU A 254 -15.23 -8.56 -33.34
C GLU A 254 -16.13 -9.52 -34.13
N ASN A 255 -17.43 -9.58 -33.82
CA ASN A 255 -18.40 -10.37 -34.59
C ASN A 255 -19.63 -9.56 -35.06
N PRO A 256 -19.46 -8.53 -35.91
CA PRO A 256 -20.58 -7.73 -36.44
C PRO A 256 -21.38 -8.45 -37.55
N LEU A 257 -21.08 -9.71 -37.86
CA LEU A 257 -21.67 -10.46 -38.98
C LEU A 257 -22.18 -11.85 -38.57
N GLN A 258 -22.82 -11.97 -37.41
CA GLN A 258 -23.76 -13.08 -37.20
C GLN A 258 -25.10 -12.64 -37.80
N PRO A 259 -25.48 -13.14 -38.99
CA PRO A 259 -26.65 -12.64 -39.69
C PRO A 259 -27.91 -13.02 -38.90
N LEU A 260 -28.71 -12.00 -38.58
CA LEU A 260 -30.15 -12.10 -38.37
C LEU A 260 -30.77 -12.64 -39.67
N GLY A 261 -30.69 -13.95 -39.86
CA GLY A 261 -31.11 -14.62 -41.08
C GLY A 261 -31.92 -15.86 -40.78
N GLY A 262 -33.23 -15.67 -40.62
CA GLY A 262 -34.23 -16.67 -40.99
C GLY A 262 -35.02 -17.29 -39.86
N ASN A 263 -36.14 -16.66 -39.48
CA ASN A 263 -37.39 -17.43 -39.43
C ASN A 263 -38.65 -16.55 -39.58
N SER A 264 -39.66 -17.15 -40.23
CA SER A 264 -41.05 -16.68 -40.46
C SER A 264 -41.22 -15.75 -41.68
N LEU A 265 -42.16 -15.92 -42.62
CA LEU A 265 -43.29 -16.82 -42.91
C LEU A 265 -43.36 -16.94 -44.46
N GLY A 266 -43.84 -17.98 -45.15
CA GLY A 266 -45.12 -18.67 -45.01
C GLY A 266 -46.20 -18.02 -45.89
N SER A 267 -46.79 -18.81 -46.79
CA SER A 267 -48.04 -18.65 -47.58
C SER A 267 -47.98 -18.13 -49.04
N GLU A 268 -48.38 -19.06 -49.93
CA GLU A 268 -49.12 -18.96 -51.22
C GLU A 268 -48.64 -18.04 -52.36
#